data_AF-A0A7V0Z9U7-F1
#
_entry.id   AF-A0A7V0Z9U7-F1
#
_cell.length_a   1.000
_cell.length_b   1.000
_cell.length_c   1.000
_cell.angle_alpha   90.00
_cell.angle_beta   90.00
_cell.angle_gamma   90.00
#
_symmetry.space_group_name_H-M   'P 1'
#
loop_
_entity.id
_entity.type
_entity.pdbx_description
1 polymer ?
#
loop_
_entity_poly.entity_id
_entity_poly.type
_entity_poly.pdbx_seq_one_letter_code
_entity_poly.pdbx_strand_id
1 'polypeptide(L)'
;PKEIARIVSYCRASAMKNRLNMSTIGTFGGRGMGQTCGAADPSQWMKVFGVDIDSRDTTELLKTAEAIKPAEISRARARIQKLFAAPIPTGEMSERSIRLYLAIRKIVKKEDWEFYTIQSFPGLGDDYSATCFAQSMMLEDGVGASTLGDFNTAMTVKLLTDLSPQRVYYGDLQHIDKKNNEIKIIGDGSCPPSLAGELGPAGFAEHGIPTEGKAGGISVKLLCKVGEGVLARLGRNDGQFEMVITRSTIFEPPPKKLKARQNECGIPFWPHGFVTAHCDIDAVLQAWNGEYACLGYGSHLYDDLVAFCEQTGIRAIAL
;
A
#
# COMPACT_ATOMS: atom_id res chain seq x y z
N PRO A 1 21.97 -25.21 6.40
CA PRO A 1 20.80 -24.57 5.73
C PRO A 1 20.21 -23.37 6.49
N LYS A 2 19.83 -23.54 7.76
CA LYS A 2 19.22 -22.47 8.59
C LYS A 2 20.14 -21.26 8.80
N GLU A 3 21.39 -21.49 9.18
CA GLU A 3 22.36 -20.39 9.38
C GLU A 3 22.64 -19.60 8.10
N ILE A 4 22.70 -20.27 6.95
CA ILE A 4 22.85 -19.61 5.66
C ILE A 4 21.65 -18.71 5.37
N ALA A 5 20.42 -19.19 5.60
CA ALA A 5 19.22 -18.38 5.40
C ALA A 5 19.22 -17.12 6.28
N ARG A 6 19.63 -17.25 7.54
CA ARG A 6 19.77 -16.10 8.45
C ARG A 6 20.80 -15.09 7.95
N ILE A 7 21.96 -15.54 7.45
CA ILE A 7 22.97 -14.67 6.84
C ILE A 7 22.38 -13.93 5.63
N VAL A 8 21.67 -14.64 4.74
CA VAL A 8 21.03 -14.02 3.56
C VAL A 8 20.04 -12.93 3.97
N SER A 9 19.17 -13.20 4.95
CA SER A 9 18.20 -12.22 5.45
C SER A 9 18.89 -10.99 6.04
N TYR A 10 19.95 -11.20 6.83
CA TYR A 10 20.74 -10.10 7.38
C TYR A 10 21.41 -9.26 6.28
N CYS A 11 21.94 -9.89 5.23
CA CYS A 11 22.51 -9.19 4.08
C CYS A 11 21.47 -8.38 3.31
N ARG A 12 20.26 -8.92 3.07
CA ARG A 12 19.17 -8.17 2.42
C ARG A 12 18.70 -7.00 3.25
N ALA A 13 18.52 -7.19 4.56
CA ALA A 13 18.19 -6.12 5.49
C ALA A 13 19.25 -5.01 5.48
N SER A 14 20.54 -5.38 5.45
CA SER A 14 21.64 -4.42 5.37
C SER A 14 21.66 -3.66 4.05
N ALA A 15 21.45 -4.35 2.93
CA ALA A 15 21.32 -3.72 1.62
C ALA A 15 20.14 -2.73 1.59
N MET A 16 19.00 -3.11 2.18
CA MET A 16 17.83 -2.24 2.26
C MET A 16 18.08 -1.00 3.13
N LYS A 17 18.70 -1.16 4.31
CA LYS A 17 19.09 -0.03 5.17
C LYS A 17 20.02 0.93 4.43
N ASN A 18 21.02 0.41 3.72
CA ASN A 18 21.94 1.25 2.95
C ASN A 18 21.25 1.95 1.78
N ARG A 19 20.26 1.31 1.14
CA ARG A 19 19.46 1.92 0.08
C ARG A 19 18.58 3.07 0.58
N LEU A 20 18.01 2.93 1.78
CA LEU A 20 17.18 3.98 2.39
C LEU A 20 18.02 5.19 2.80
N ASN A 21 19.27 4.98 3.20
CA ASN A 21 20.14 6.07 3.63
C ASN A 21 20.38 7.07 2.51
N MET A 22 20.16 8.36 2.79
CA MET A 22 20.19 9.49 1.85
C MET A 22 19.11 9.45 0.76
N SER A 23 18.06 8.63 0.92
CA SER A 23 16.90 8.67 0.03
C SER A 23 15.85 9.68 0.50
N THR A 24 14.92 10.02 -0.39
CA THR A 24 13.83 10.95 -0.11
C THR A 24 12.48 10.25 -0.25
N ILE A 25 11.62 10.44 0.76
CA ILE A 25 10.18 10.21 0.62
C ILE A 25 9.50 11.54 0.32
N GLY A 26 8.66 11.57 -0.71
CA GLY A 26 7.79 12.72 -0.98
C GLY A 26 6.46 12.63 -0.24
N THR A 27 5.88 13.77 0.12
CA THR A 27 4.46 13.85 0.49
C THR A 27 3.71 14.85 -0.37
N PHE A 28 2.59 14.39 -0.93
CA PHE A 28 1.62 15.23 -1.64
C PHE A 28 0.50 15.62 -0.68
N GLY A 29 0.51 16.87 -0.23
CA GLY A 29 -0.41 17.39 0.77
C GLY A 29 0.00 17.03 2.19
N GLY A 30 -0.92 17.28 3.12
CA GLY A 30 -0.74 17.04 4.55
C GLY A 30 -1.35 15.73 5.03
N ARG A 31 -1.87 15.74 6.25
CA ARG A 31 -2.49 14.58 6.90
C ARG A 31 -3.95 14.42 6.48
N GLY A 32 -4.27 13.29 5.84
CA GLY A 32 -5.63 12.93 5.47
C GLY A 32 -6.42 12.44 6.68
N MET A 33 -7.71 12.79 6.76
CA MET A 33 -8.67 12.41 7.82
C MET A 33 -8.18 12.53 9.28
N GLY A 34 -7.15 13.33 9.56
CA GLY A 34 -6.57 13.38 10.90
C GLY A 34 -5.79 12.13 11.32
N GLN A 35 -5.29 11.32 10.37
CA GLN A 35 -4.56 10.06 10.61
C GLN A 35 -3.25 10.27 11.39
N THR A 36 -3.35 10.29 12.74
CA THR A 36 -2.23 10.67 13.62
C THR A 36 -1.17 9.58 13.71
N CYS A 37 -1.57 8.31 13.68
CA CYS A 37 -0.67 7.17 13.86
C CYS A 37 0.42 7.12 12.78
N GLY A 38 0.15 7.66 11.59
CA GLY A 38 1.07 7.71 10.45
C GLY A 38 1.92 8.98 10.31
N ALA A 39 1.73 10.01 11.14
CA ALA A 39 2.47 11.29 11.00
C ALA A 39 3.98 11.11 11.25
N ALA A 40 4.87 11.76 10.50
CA ALA A 40 6.31 11.61 10.72
C ALA A 40 6.92 12.71 11.61
N ASP A 41 7.96 12.34 12.37
CA ASP A 41 8.96 13.28 12.88
C ASP A 41 10.17 13.24 11.93
N PRO A 42 10.45 14.32 11.16
CA PRO A 42 11.55 14.33 10.19
C PRO A 42 12.92 14.05 10.81
N SER A 43 13.18 14.56 12.03
CA SER A 43 14.46 14.35 12.70
C SER A 43 14.63 12.89 13.11
N GLN A 44 13.54 12.27 13.56
CA GLN A 44 13.54 10.85 13.89
C GLN A 44 13.73 9.98 12.64
N TRP A 45 13.06 10.32 11.54
CA TRP A 45 13.16 9.61 10.26
C TRP A 45 14.58 9.66 9.68
N MET A 46 15.18 10.84 9.65
CA MET A 46 16.57 11.01 9.25
C MET A 46 17.51 10.20 10.14
N LYS A 47 17.32 10.25 11.47
CA LYS A 47 18.18 9.51 12.42
C LYS A 47 18.08 7.99 12.27
N VAL A 48 16.88 7.45 12.09
CA VAL A 48 16.62 6.00 12.12
C VAL A 48 16.82 5.36 10.76
N PHE A 49 16.33 6.01 9.70
CA PHE A 49 16.31 5.44 8.34
C PHE A 49 17.32 6.10 7.40
N GLY A 50 17.81 7.30 7.74
CA GLY A 50 18.57 8.13 6.80
C GLY A 50 17.71 8.71 5.68
N VAL A 51 16.38 8.78 5.87
CA VAL A 51 15.41 9.20 4.85
C VAL A 51 15.00 10.64 5.10
N ASP A 52 15.12 11.50 4.10
CA ASP A 52 14.60 12.85 4.10
C ASP A 52 13.12 12.90 3.71
N ILE A 53 12.39 13.90 4.22
CA ILE A 53 10.97 14.09 3.93
C ILE A 53 10.78 15.39 3.14
N ASP A 54 10.52 15.25 1.83
CA ASP A 54 10.18 16.38 0.96
C ASP A 54 8.66 16.59 0.97
N SER A 55 8.23 17.64 1.68
CA SER A 55 6.82 17.98 1.82
C SER A 55 6.35 19.03 0.83
N ARG A 56 5.29 18.70 0.06
CA ARG A 56 4.70 19.60 -0.93
C ARG A 56 3.20 19.72 -0.76
N ASP A 57 2.65 20.87 -1.11
CA ASP A 57 1.22 20.98 -1.38
C ASP A 57 0.85 20.26 -2.70
N THR A 58 -0.43 20.22 -3.03
CA THR A 58 -0.94 19.51 -4.22
C THR A 58 -1.04 20.39 -5.47
N THR A 59 -0.64 21.66 -5.42
CA THR A 59 -0.77 22.62 -6.53
C THR A 59 0.04 22.21 -7.75
N GLU A 60 1.31 21.82 -7.56
CA GLU A 60 2.16 21.34 -8.67
C GLU A 60 1.57 20.05 -9.27
N LEU A 61 1.06 19.15 -8.42
CA LEU A 61 0.46 17.90 -8.85
C LEU A 61 -0.77 18.12 -9.73
N LEU A 62 -1.69 19.00 -9.31
CA LEU A 62 -2.89 19.35 -10.07
C LEU A 62 -2.55 19.98 -11.42
N LYS A 63 -1.66 20.98 -11.44
CA LYS A 63 -1.18 21.61 -12.68
C LYS A 63 -0.53 20.60 -13.62
N THR A 64 0.25 19.66 -13.06
CA THR A 64 0.89 18.59 -13.85
C THR A 64 -0.13 17.63 -14.44
N ALA A 65 -1.18 17.28 -13.70
CA ALA A 65 -2.26 16.40 -14.15
C ALA A 65 -3.10 17.04 -15.27
N GLU A 66 -3.42 18.32 -15.15
CA GLU A 66 -4.10 19.11 -16.18
C GLU A 66 -3.26 19.23 -17.45
N ALA A 67 -1.95 19.40 -17.31
CA ALA A 67 -1.02 19.53 -18.43
C ALA A 67 -0.69 18.21 -19.17
N ILE A 68 -1.17 17.05 -18.69
CA ILE A 68 -0.97 15.76 -19.37
C ILE A 68 -1.61 15.81 -20.77
N LYS A 69 -0.83 15.46 -21.79
CA LYS A 69 -1.28 15.52 -23.19
C LYS A 69 -2.16 14.30 -23.54
N PRO A 70 -3.16 14.43 -24.43
CA PRO A 70 -4.00 13.31 -24.86
C PRO A 70 -3.21 12.08 -25.34
N ALA A 71 -2.12 12.29 -26.06
CA ALA A 71 -1.26 11.20 -26.53
C ALA A 71 -0.59 10.40 -25.40
N GLU A 72 -0.28 11.05 -24.26
CA GLU A 72 0.25 10.36 -23.07
C GLU A 72 -0.83 9.49 -22.43
N ILE A 73 -2.07 9.99 -22.38
CA ILE A 73 -3.23 9.26 -21.86
C ILE A 73 -3.52 8.04 -22.71
N SER A 74 -3.55 8.18 -24.04
CA SER A 74 -3.77 7.05 -24.95
C SER A 74 -2.73 5.95 -24.78
N ARG A 75 -1.44 6.31 -24.65
CA ARG A 75 -0.37 5.33 -24.37
C ARG A 75 -0.54 4.68 -23.00
N ALA A 76 -0.88 5.45 -21.98
CA ALA A 76 -1.12 4.93 -20.64
C ALA A 76 -2.29 3.95 -20.62
N ARG A 77 -3.42 4.29 -21.27
CA ARG A 77 -4.59 3.41 -21.41
C ARG A 77 -4.23 2.10 -22.10
N ALA A 78 -3.48 2.14 -23.19
CA ALA A 78 -3.04 0.93 -23.89
C ALA A 78 -2.14 0.03 -23.04
N ARG A 79 -1.29 0.60 -22.18
CA ARG A 79 -0.47 -0.15 -21.21
C ARG A 79 -1.31 -0.74 -20.09
N ILE A 80 -2.11 0.11 -19.44
CA ILE A 80 -2.93 -0.23 -18.29
C ILE A 80 -3.96 -1.30 -18.65
N GLN A 81 -4.59 -1.21 -19.82
CA GLN A 81 -5.64 -2.16 -20.22
C GLN A 81 -5.17 -3.62 -20.20
N LYS A 82 -3.87 -3.88 -20.44
CA LYS A 82 -3.30 -5.23 -20.41
C LYS A 82 -3.30 -5.88 -19.02
N LEU A 83 -3.46 -5.07 -17.97
CA LEU A 83 -3.46 -5.50 -16.58
C LEU A 83 -4.87 -5.83 -16.06
N PHE A 84 -5.91 -5.51 -16.83
CA PHE A 84 -7.30 -5.62 -16.40
C PHE A 84 -8.11 -6.48 -17.36
N ALA A 85 -8.99 -7.32 -16.81
CA ALA A 85 -9.90 -8.15 -17.58
C ALA A 85 -11.06 -7.32 -18.17
N ALA A 86 -11.50 -6.29 -17.44
CA ALA A 86 -12.54 -5.36 -17.88
C ALA A 86 -11.95 -4.20 -18.70
N PRO A 87 -12.70 -3.63 -19.66
CA PRO A 87 -12.28 -2.41 -20.34
C PRO A 87 -12.17 -1.25 -19.34
N ILE A 88 -11.13 -0.42 -19.47
CA ILE A 88 -11.00 0.82 -18.69
C ILE A 88 -12.24 1.69 -18.97
N PRO A 89 -12.96 2.18 -17.93
CA PRO A 89 -14.09 3.07 -18.11
C PRO A 89 -13.76 4.29 -18.98
N THR A 90 -14.72 4.77 -19.75
CA THR A 90 -14.58 5.98 -20.58
C THR A 90 -15.11 7.20 -19.83
N GLY A 91 -14.75 8.40 -20.30
CA GLY A 91 -15.25 9.66 -19.77
C GLY A 91 -14.27 10.36 -18.82
N GLU A 92 -14.66 11.56 -18.42
CA GLU A 92 -13.80 12.52 -17.71
C GLU A 92 -13.28 11.99 -16.37
N MET A 93 -14.12 11.30 -15.60
CA MET A 93 -13.73 10.73 -14.31
C MET A 93 -12.56 9.74 -14.45
N SER A 94 -12.66 8.76 -15.35
CA SER A 94 -11.57 7.81 -15.60
C SER A 94 -10.32 8.51 -16.15
N GLU A 95 -10.50 9.50 -17.02
CA GLU A 95 -9.40 10.28 -17.54
C GLU A 95 -8.64 11.04 -16.44
N ARG A 96 -9.35 11.68 -15.51
CA ARG A 96 -8.74 12.35 -14.34
C ARG A 96 -7.91 11.38 -13.49
N SER A 97 -8.41 10.18 -13.22
CA SER A 97 -7.64 9.18 -12.46
C SER A 97 -6.35 8.75 -13.18
N ILE A 98 -6.37 8.63 -14.52
CA ILE A 98 -5.17 8.31 -15.31
C ILE A 98 -4.20 9.51 -15.38
N ARG A 99 -4.72 10.73 -15.52
CA ARG A 99 -3.92 11.97 -15.49
C ARG A 99 -3.20 12.10 -14.15
N LEU A 100 -3.88 11.85 -13.04
CA LEU A 100 -3.31 11.87 -11.70
C LEU A 100 -2.16 10.87 -11.56
N TYR A 101 -2.36 9.62 -11.99
CA TYR A 101 -1.28 8.62 -12.04
C TYR A 101 -0.06 9.11 -12.82
N LEU A 102 -0.27 9.64 -14.03
CA LEU A 102 0.83 10.13 -14.87
C LEU A 102 1.54 11.34 -14.26
N ALA A 103 0.80 12.22 -13.58
CA ALA A 103 1.36 13.38 -12.91
C ALA A 103 2.23 12.99 -11.71
N ILE A 104 1.73 12.09 -10.85
CA ILE A 104 2.50 11.53 -9.73
C ILE A 104 3.80 10.92 -10.27
N ARG A 105 3.70 10.07 -11.31
CA ARG A 105 4.88 9.44 -11.92
C ARG A 105 5.90 10.45 -12.45
N LYS A 106 5.44 11.57 -13.03
CA LYS A 106 6.34 12.64 -13.50
C LYS A 106 7.05 13.34 -12.35
N ILE A 107 6.34 13.67 -11.27
CA ILE A 107 6.92 14.37 -10.12
C ILE A 107 7.87 13.45 -9.36
N VAL A 108 7.44 12.23 -9.01
CA VAL A 108 8.30 11.24 -8.35
C VAL A 108 9.62 11.05 -9.11
N LYS A 109 9.57 10.97 -10.44
CA LYS A 109 10.78 10.88 -11.28
C LYS A 109 11.60 12.18 -11.31
N LYS A 110 10.94 13.34 -11.38
CA LYS A 110 11.60 14.66 -11.47
C LYS A 110 12.39 14.96 -10.19
N GLU A 111 11.83 14.59 -9.05
CA GLU A 111 12.35 14.89 -7.72
C GLU A 111 13.18 13.75 -7.13
N ASP A 112 13.35 12.66 -7.87
CA ASP A 112 14.09 11.46 -7.46
C ASP A 112 13.62 10.86 -6.12
N TRP A 113 12.30 10.87 -5.92
CA TRP A 113 11.69 10.27 -4.73
C TRP A 113 11.67 8.75 -4.84
N GLU A 114 12.18 8.06 -3.81
CA GLU A 114 12.20 6.59 -3.78
C GLU A 114 10.79 6.00 -3.54
N PHE A 115 9.92 6.74 -2.86
CA PHE A 115 8.54 6.38 -2.51
C PHE A 115 7.80 7.64 -2.04
N TYR A 116 6.48 7.54 -1.85
CA TYR A 116 5.70 8.70 -1.45
C TYR A 116 4.49 8.36 -0.57
N THR A 117 3.95 9.39 0.09
CA THR A 117 2.60 9.35 0.66
C THR A 117 1.76 10.49 0.09
N ILE A 118 0.44 10.33 0.12
CA ILE A 118 -0.50 11.30 -0.43
C ILE A 118 -1.65 11.51 0.55
N GLN A 119 -2.05 12.77 0.76
CA GLN A 119 -3.12 13.14 1.68
C GLN A 119 -4.44 12.45 1.34
N SER A 120 -4.71 12.25 0.05
CA SER A 120 -5.96 11.70 -0.48
C SER A 120 -7.19 12.54 -0.11
N PHE A 121 -7.77 12.32 1.07
CA PHE A 121 -9.00 12.95 1.53
C PHE A 121 -8.90 13.47 2.99
N PRO A 122 -9.48 14.65 3.29
CA PRO A 122 -10.01 15.63 2.34
C PRO A 122 -8.88 16.21 1.46
N GLY A 123 -9.22 16.86 0.35
CA GLY A 123 -8.22 17.45 -0.57
C GLY A 123 -8.37 16.92 -1.99
N LEU A 124 -7.44 16.09 -2.49
CA LEU A 124 -7.51 15.60 -3.88
C LEU A 124 -8.80 14.83 -4.19
N GLY A 125 -9.34 14.08 -3.22
CA GLY A 125 -10.63 13.41 -3.32
C GLY A 125 -11.82 14.39 -3.47
N ASP A 126 -11.67 15.64 -3.08
CA ASP A 126 -12.67 16.71 -3.24
C ASP A 126 -12.43 17.57 -4.48
N ASP A 127 -11.16 17.83 -4.79
CA ASP A 127 -10.75 18.83 -5.77
C ASP A 127 -10.51 18.26 -7.17
N TYR A 128 -10.12 16.98 -7.29
CA TYR A 128 -9.67 16.43 -8.58
C TYR A 128 -10.14 15.01 -8.88
N SER A 129 -9.76 14.03 -8.06
CA SER A 129 -10.08 12.61 -8.22
C SER A 129 -9.66 11.86 -6.96
N ALA A 130 -10.37 10.78 -6.65
CA ALA A 130 -9.87 9.73 -5.76
C ALA A 130 -8.48 9.28 -6.24
N THR A 131 -7.58 9.07 -5.28
CA THR A 131 -6.16 8.76 -5.48
C THR A 131 -5.89 7.26 -5.59
N CYS A 132 -6.83 6.43 -5.16
CA CYS A 132 -6.68 4.98 -5.00
C CYS A 132 -6.24 4.28 -6.30
N PHE A 133 -6.83 4.58 -7.45
CA PHE A 133 -6.36 4.02 -8.73
C PHE A 133 -4.96 4.50 -9.10
N ALA A 134 -4.63 5.76 -8.84
CA ALA A 134 -3.30 6.28 -9.12
C ALA A 134 -2.24 5.60 -8.25
N GLN A 135 -2.55 5.36 -6.97
CA GLN A 135 -1.71 4.60 -6.05
C GLN A 135 -1.57 3.14 -6.48
N SER A 136 -2.65 2.47 -6.90
CA SER A 136 -2.59 1.12 -7.48
C SER A 136 -1.59 1.01 -8.63
N MET A 137 -1.57 2.00 -9.54
CA MET A 137 -0.66 1.99 -10.68
C MET A 137 0.79 2.31 -10.28
N MET A 138 1.01 3.13 -9.26
CA MET A 138 2.36 3.38 -8.74
C MET A 138 2.93 2.15 -8.03
N LEU A 139 2.11 1.46 -7.23
CA LEU A 139 2.49 0.17 -6.61
C LEU A 139 2.76 -0.90 -7.67
N GLU A 140 1.93 -0.96 -8.71
CA GLU A 140 2.13 -1.85 -9.86
C GLU A 140 3.43 -1.55 -10.62
N ASP A 141 3.83 -0.29 -10.69
CA ASP A 141 5.11 0.15 -11.27
C ASP A 141 6.30 -0.11 -10.31
N GLY A 142 6.05 -0.55 -9.08
CA GLY A 142 7.08 -0.84 -8.07
C GLY A 142 7.54 0.39 -7.27
N VAL A 143 6.73 1.44 -7.21
CA VAL A 143 6.97 2.61 -6.36
C VAL A 143 6.09 2.50 -5.13
N GLY A 144 6.71 2.48 -3.95
CA GLY A 144 5.99 2.45 -2.68
C GLY A 144 5.10 3.68 -2.52
N ALA A 145 3.86 3.46 -2.09
CA ALA A 145 2.88 4.51 -1.87
C ALA A 145 2.07 4.23 -0.59
N SER A 146 1.57 5.28 0.07
CA SER A 146 0.51 5.15 1.09
C SER A 146 -0.49 6.30 0.99
N THR A 147 -1.68 6.10 1.54
CA THR A 147 -2.75 7.10 1.60
C THR A 147 -2.72 7.85 2.95
N LEU A 148 -3.50 8.93 3.05
CA LEU A 148 -3.72 9.75 4.25
C LEU A 148 -2.49 10.42 4.86
N GLY A 149 -1.38 10.51 4.13
CA GLY A 149 -0.12 10.99 4.70
C GLY A 149 0.47 10.01 5.74
N ASP A 150 0.15 8.71 5.65
CA ASP A 150 0.66 7.70 6.57
C ASP A 150 2.08 7.24 6.18
N PHE A 151 3.08 7.91 6.76
CA PHE A 151 4.50 7.62 6.56
C PHE A 151 4.90 6.24 7.06
N ASN A 152 4.27 5.74 8.12
CA ASN A 152 4.59 4.42 8.66
C ASN A 152 4.11 3.31 7.71
N THR A 153 2.97 3.50 7.05
CA THR A 153 2.49 2.61 6.00
C THR A 153 3.41 2.72 4.79
N ALA A 154 3.81 3.95 4.41
CA ALA A 154 4.72 4.17 3.28
C ALA A 154 6.07 3.43 3.48
N MET A 155 6.66 3.50 4.67
CA MET A 155 7.90 2.77 4.98
C MET A 155 7.69 1.26 4.91
N THR A 156 6.61 0.74 5.49
CA THR A 156 6.32 -0.71 5.46
C THR A 156 6.12 -1.19 4.01
N VAL A 157 5.36 -0.44 3.21
CA VAL A 157 5.14 -0.70 1.78
C VAL A 157 6.46 -0.63 1.01
N LYS A 158 7.34 0.34 1.29
CA LYS A 158 8.66 0.45 0.65
C LYS A 158 9.54 -0.76 0.94
N LEU A 159 9.61 -1.19 2.19
CA LEU A 159 10.38 -2.39 2.58
C LEU A 159 9.86 -3.63 1.84
N LEU A 160 8.54 -3.84 1.84
CA LEU A 160 7.93 -4.99 1.18
C LEU A 160 8.09 -4.95 -0.36
N THR A 161 7.98 -3.77 -0.97
CA THR A 161 8.15 -3.56 -2.41
C THR A 161 9.56 -3.93 -2.86
N ASP A 162 10.57 -3.57 -2.08
CA ASP A 162 11.97 -3.77 -2.45
C ASP A 162 12.52 -5.15 -2.07
N LEU A 163 12.00 -5.75 -0.99
CA LEU A 163 12.43 -7.07 -0.50
C LEU A 163 11.66 -8.23 -1.14
N SER A 164 10.50 -7.97 -1.76
CA SER A 164 9.71 -8.98 -2.46
C SER A 164 9.95 -8.94 -3.97
N PRO A 165 10.00 -10.10 -4.65
CA PRO A 165 9.90 -10.14 -6.11
C PRO A 165 8.47 -9.85 -6.62
N GLN A 166 7.48 -9.71 -5.74
CA GLN A 166 6.08 -9.47 -6.07
C GLN A 166 5.62 -8.10 -5.55
N ARG A 167 4.48 -7.63 -6.07
CA ARG A 167 3.86 -6.39 -5.59
C ARG A 167 3.29 -6.55 -4.17
N VAL A 168 3.14 -5.43 -3.49
CA VAL A 168 2.60 -5.33 -2.14
C VAL A 168 1.17 -4.80 -2.19
N TYR A 169 0.33 -5.29 -1.31
CA TYR A 169 -0.99 -4.72 -1.07
C TYR A 169 -1.02 -4.09 0.32
N TYR A 170 -1.52 -2.87 0.44
CA TYR A 170 -1.89 -2.32 1.74
C TYR A 170 -3.38 -1.96 1.71
N GLY A 171 -4.05 -2.19 2.84
CA GLY A 171 -5.46 -1.88 3.02
C GLY A 171 -5.83 -2.02 4.49
N ASP A 172 -7.08 -1.75 4.82
CA ASP A 172 -7.56 -1.74 6.20
C ASP A 172 -7.58 -3.17 6.76
N LEU A 173 -7.17 -3.31 8.01
CA LEU A 173 -7.34 -4.52 8.82
C LEU A 173 -8.81 -4.65 9.25
N GLN A 174 -9.70 -4.87 8.28
CA GLN A 174 -11.12 -4.53 8.40
C GLN A 174 -11.96 -5.54 9.19
N HIS A 175 -11.76 -6.84 8.95
CA HIS A 175 -12.58 -7.89 9.56
C HIS A 175 -11.71 -9.06 10.03
N ILE A 176 -11.73 -9.32 11.33
CA ILE A 176 -10.94 -10.38 11.98
C ILE A 176 -11.88 -11.46 12.53
N ASP A 177 -11.71 -12.69 12.04
CA ASP A 177 -12.29 -13.90 12.61
C ASP A 177 -11.24 -14.61 13.47
N LYS A 178 -11.31 -14.36 14.77
CA LYS A 178 -10.38 -14.92 15.76
C LYS A 178 -10.43 -16.45 15.84
N LYS A 179 -11.57 -17.08 15.52
CA LYS A 179 -11.71 -18.53 15.62
C LYS A 179 -10.86 -19.25 14.58
N ASN A 180 -10.69 -18.63 13.42
CA ASN A 180 -9.99 -19.19 12.27
C ASN A 180 -8.65 -18.50 11.98
N ASN A 181 -8.22 -17.58 12.85
CA ASN A 181 -7.09 -16.67 12.61
C ASN A 181 -7.17 -15.98 11.24
N GLU A 182 -8.37 -15.66 10.79
CA GLU A 182 -8.58 -15.07 9.48
C GLU A 182 -8.71 -13.56 9.57
N ILE A 183 -8.02 -12.86 8.69
CA ILE A 183 -8.03 -11.42 8.53
C ILE A 183 -8.44 -11.11 7.09
N LYS A 184 -9.34 -10.15 6.93
CA LYS A 184 -9.68 -9.59 5.62
C LYS A 184 -9.12 -8.19 5.50
N ILE A 185 -8.29 -8.02 4.48
CA ILE A 185 -7.64 -6.76 4.15
C ILE A 185 -8.41 -6.11 3.02
N ILE A 186 -8.89 -4.89 3.26
CA ILE A 186 -9.71 -4.15 2.29
C ILE A 186 -9.19 -2.73 2.23
N GLY A 187 -8.64 -2.34 1.07
CA GLY A 187 -8.23 -0.97 0.82
C GLY A 187 -9.36 -0.16 0.20
N ASP A 188 -9.22 1.16 0.29
CA ASP A 188 -10.05 2.21 -0.34
C ASP A 188 -10.05 2.19 -1.89
N GLY A 189 -9.65 1.07 -2.49
CA GLY A 189 -9.49 0.90 -3.94
C GLY A 189 -8.04 0.82 -4.43
N SER A 190 -7.06 1.00 -3.52
CA SER A 190 -5.63 0.90 -3.85
C SER A 190 -5.12 -0.54 -3.76
N CYS A 191 -4.91 -1.19 -4.90
CA CYS A 191 -4.30 -2.52 -4.99
C CYS A 191 -3.65 -2.73 -6.38
N PRO A 192 -2.41 -3.24 -6.48
CA PRO A 192 -1.78 -3.56 -7.76
C PRO A 192 -2.58 -4.64 -8.52
N PRO A 193 -2.94 -4.42 -9.81
CA PRO A 193 -3.67 -5.39 -10.60
C PRO A 193 -2.97 -6.75 -10.75
N SER A 194 -1.64 -6.78 -10.73
CA SER A 194 -0.85 -8.03 -10.79
C SER A 194 -1.01 -8.96 -9.59
N LEU A 195 -1.71 -8.50 -8.55
CA LEU A 195 -2.10 -9.31 -7.40
C LEU A 195 -3.45 -9.99 -7.58
N ALA A 196 -4.16 -9.77 -8.69
CA ALA A 196 -5.43 -10.43 -8.94
C ALA A 196 -5.27 -11.96 -9.02
N GLY A 197 -6.14 -12.66 -8.30
CA GLY A 197 -6.30 -14.10 -8.31
C GLY A 197 -7.29 -14.58 -9.36
N GLU A 198 -7.46 -15.89 -9.43
CA GLU A 198 -8.29 -16.55 -10.44
C GLU A 198 -9.78 -16.25 -10.23
N LEU A 199 -10.24 -16.22 -8.97
CA LEU A 199 -11.66 -16.00 -8.64
C LEU A 199 -12.04 -14.52 -8.60
N GLY A 200 -11.08 -13.61 -8.66
CA GLY A 200 -11.32 -12.16 -8.73
C GLY A 200 -10.28 -11.45 -9.59
N PRO A 201 -10.38 -11.57 -10.94
CA PRO A 201 -9.49 -10.88 -11.85
C PRO A 201 -9.57 -9.37 -11.67
N ALA A 202 -8.49 -8.67 -12.02
CA ALA A 202 -8.44 -7.21 -11.91
C ALA A 202 -9.52 -6.55 -12.78
N GLY A 203 -10.36 -5.76 -12.12
CA GLY A 203 -11.40 -4.94 -12.72
C GLY A 203 -11.41 -3.53 -12.14
N PHE A 204 -12.40 -2.76 -12.57
CA PHE A 204 -12.63 -1.39 -12.12
C PHE A 204 -13.88 -1.33 -11.24
N ALA A 205 -13.82 -0.48 -10.23
CA ALA A 205 -14.99 0.00 -9.51
C ALA A 205 -15.00 1.54 -9.53
N GLU A 206 -16.14 2.14 -9.22
CA GLU A 206 -16.20 3.57 -8.92
C GLU A 206 -15.77 3.79 -7.47
N HIS A 207 -15.11 4.92 -7.20
CA HIS A 207 -14.85 5.35 -5.83
C HIS A 207 -16.19 5.63 -5.13
N GLY A 208 -16.45 4.97 -4.00
CA GLY A 208 -17.81 4.56 -3.65
C GLY A 208 -18.32 4.90 -2.25
N ILE A 209 -17.54 5.57 -1.39
CA ILE A 209 -18.06 6.04 -0.10
C ILE A 209 -18.27 7.57 -0.16
N PRO A 210 -19.51 8.07 0.03
CA PRO A 210 -19.81 9.51 -0.06
C PRO A 210 -18.99 10.41 0.88
N THR A 211 -18.38 9.85 1.92
CA THR A 211 -17.54 10.58 2.88
C THR A 211 -16.08 10.74 2.44
N GLU A 212 -15.65 10.06 1.38
CA GLU A 212 -14.25 10.06 0.91
C GLU A 212 -14.01 11.01 -0.29
N GLY A 213 -14.76 12.11 -0.29
CA GLY A 213 -14.64 13.18 -1.26
C GLY A 213 -15.67 13.14 -2.39
N LYS A 214 -15.90 14.32 -2.98
CA LYS A 214 -16.96 14.54 -3.99
C LYS A 214 -16.49 14.45 -5.45
N ALA A 215 -15.19 14.36 -5.71
CA ALA A 215 -14.66 14.44 -7.07
C ALA A 215 -14.90 13.17 -7.91
N GLY A 216 -15.21 12.04 -7.24
CA GLY A 216 -15.31 10.72 -7.84
C GLY A 216 -13.94 10.17 -8.25
N GLY A 217 -13.94 9.13 -9.05
CA GLY A 217 -12.73 8.47 -9.52
C GLY A 217 -12.98 6.99 -9.79
N ILE A 218 -12.04 6.33 -10.46
CA ILE A 218 -12.02 4.87 -10.53
C ILE A 218 -11.14 4.29 -9.42
N SER A 219 -11.43 3.07 -9.03
CA SER A 219 -10.66 2.24 -8.10
C SER A 219 -10.40 0.86 -8.70
N VAL A 220 -9.49 0.10 -8.10
CA VAL A 220 -9.24 -1.30 -8.50
C VAL A 220 -10.16 -2.22 -7.71
N LYS A 221 -10.79 -3.17 -8.41
CA LYS A 221 -11.53 -4.28 -7.80
C LYS A 221 -10.82 -5.58 -8.15
N LEU A 222 -10.44 -6.35 -7.14
CA LEU A 222 -9.86 -7.68 -7.33
C LEU A 222 -10.02 -8.55 -6.07
N LEU A 223 -9.75 -9.84 -6.23
CA LEU A 223 -9.42 -10.75 -5.14
C LEU A 223 -7.93 -11.02 -5.19
N CYS A 224 -7.22 -10.92 -4.07
CA CYS A 224 -5.80 -11.23 -4.04
C CYS A 224 -5.57 -12.71 -4.35
N LYS A 225 -4.57 -12.98 -5.20
CA LYS A 225 -4.13 -14.34 -5.54
C LYS A 225 -3.61 -15.09 -4.32
N VAL A 226 -3.72 -16.41 -4.36
CA VAL A 226 -3.18 -17.30 -3.33
C VAL A 226 -1.66 -17.15 -3.20
N GLY A 227 -1.12 -17.32 -1.99
CA GLY A 227 0.31 -17.22 -1.76
C GLY A 227 0.70 -17.35 -0.30
N GLU A 228 2.02 -17.32 -0.06
CA GLU A 228 2.62 -17.27 1.27
C GLU A 228 3.32 -15.93 1.45
N GLY A 229 3.26 -15.37 2.64
CA GLY A 229 3.70 -14.00 2.86
C GLY A 229 3.79 -13.59 4.32
N VAL A 230 3.70 -12.28 4.52
CA VAL A 230 3.66 -11.64 5.83
C VAL A 230 2.64 -10.52 5.86
N LEU A 231 2.06 -10.30 7.04
CA LEU A 231 1.49 -9.01 7.39
C LEU A 231 2.53 -8.25 8.20
N ALA A 232 2.75 -7.00 7.81
CA ALA A 232 3.63 -6.10 8.52
C ALA A 232 2.98 -4.73 8.74
N ARG A 233 3.35 -4.08 9.85
CA ARG A 233 2.98 -2.70 10.15
C ARG A 233 4.06 -2.06 11.01
N LEU A 234 4.75 -1.07 10.45
CA LEU A 234 5.51 -0.11 11.25
C LEU A 234 4.54 0.80 12.01
N GLY A 235 4.85 1.13 13.24
CA GLY A 235 4.14 2.10 14.04
C GLY A 235 5.03 2.66 15.13
N ARG A 236 4.42 3.37 16.09
CA ARG A 236 5.13 3.90 17.24
C ARG A 236 4.33 3.71 18.52
N ASN A 237 5.05 3.40 19.58
CA ASN A 237 4.55 3.40 20.95
C ASN A 237 5.42 4.36 21.78
N ASP A 238 4.81 5.39 22.36
CA ASP A 238 5.50 6.45 23.11
C ASP A 238 6.72 7.03 22.36
N GLY A 239 6.51 7.34 21.08
CA GLY A 239 7.55 7.86 20.19
C GLY A 239 8.60 6.84 19.75
N GLN A 240 8.64 5.62 20.28
CA GLN A 240 9.58 4.59 19.85
C GLN A 240 9.02 3.78 18.68
N PHE A 241 9.84 3.55 17.65
CA PHE A 241 9.42 2.72 16.52
C PHE A 241 9.29 1.25 16.92
N GLU A 242 8.23 0.62 16.45
CA GLU A 242 7.99 -0.81 16.53
C GLU A 242 7.40 -1.32 15.22
N MET A 243 7.66 -2.59 14.90
CA MET A 243 7.10 -3.24 13.72
C MET A 243 6.44 -4.55 14.13
N VAL A 244 5.13 -4.65 13.91
CA VAL A 244 4.41 -5.93 14.03
C VAL A 244 4.65 -6.72 12.75
N ILE A 245 5.05 -7.98 12.88
CA ILE A 245 5.34 -8.88 11.77
C ILE A 245 4.73 -10.23 12.09
N THR A 246 3.87 -10.75 11.22
CA THR A 246 3.33 -12.11 11.33
C THR A 246 3.37 -12.81 9.98
N ARG A 247 3.68 -14.12 9.99
CA ARG A 247 3.61 -14.96 8.79
C ARG A 247 2.15 -15.15 8.41
N SER A 248 1.88 -15.27 7.12
CA SER A 248 0.52 -15.45 6.66
C SER A 248 0.39 -16.24 5.36
N THR A 249 -0.75 -16.91 5.21
CA THR A 249 -1.18 -17.53 3.95
C THR A 249 -2.31 -16.70 3.35
N ILE A 250 -2.15 -16.28 2.10
CA ILE A 250 -3.18 -15.64 1.29
C ILE A 250 -3.96 -16.75 0.60
N PHE A 251 -5.29 -16.71 0.67
CA PHE A 251 -6.14 -17.71 0.04
C PHE A 251 -7.33 -17.07 -0.67
N GLU A 252 -7.96 -17.83 -1.57
CA GLU A 252 -9.25 -17.46 -2.13
C GLU A 252 -10.36 -18.29 -1.47
N PRO A 253 -11.45 -17.68 -0.97
CA PRO A 253 -12.57 -18.43 -0.43
C PRO A 253 -13.21 -19.33 -1.49
N PRO A 254 -13.90 -20.42 -1.08
CA PRO A 254 -14.65 -21.26 -2.02
C PRO A 254 -15.60 -20.41 -2.90
N PRO A 255 -15.67 -20.63 -4.23
CA PRO A 255 -16.42 -19.77 -5.14
C PRO A 255 -17.89 -19.54 -4.73
N LYS A 256 -18.55 -20.58 -4.22
CA LYS A 256 -19.94 -20.54 -3.75
C LYS A 256 -20.15 -19.63 -2.52
N LYS A 257 -19.09 -19.35 -1.75
CA LYS A 257 -19.14 -18.52 -0.54
C LYS A 257 -18.55 -17.12 -0.76
N LEU A 258 -17.80 -16.89 -1.83
CA LEU A 258 -17.03 -15.65 -2.05
C LEU A 258 -17.88 -14.38 -1.86
N LYS A 259 -19.04 -14.28 -2.50
CA LYS A 259 -19.92 -13.11 -2.38
C LYS A 259 -20.37 -12.86 -0.92
N ALA A 260 -20.72 -13.92 -0.20
CA ALA A 260 -21.08 -13.80 1.21
C ALA A 260 -19.88 -13.35 2.05
N ARG A 261 -18.68 -13.90 1.79
CA ARG A 261 -17.44 -13.54 2.49
C ARG A 261 -17.05 -12.07 2.27
N GLN A 262 -17.24 -11.53 1.07
CA GLN A 262 -17.00 -10.11 0.75
C GLN A 262 -18.02 -9.20 1.44
N ASN A 263 -19.29 -9.63 1.53
CA ASN A 263 -20.34 -8.86 2.19
C ASN A 263 -20.15 -8.73 3.72
N GLU A 264 -19.42 -9.65 4.36
CA GLU A 264 -19.11 -9.58 5.80
C GLU A 264 -18.38 -8.27 6.20
N CYS A 265 -17.75 -7.59 5.23
CA CYS A 265 -17.04 -6.33 5.47
C CYS A 265 -17.86 -5.07 5.11
N GLY A 266 -19.07 -5.23 4.59
CA GLY A 266 -19.95 -4.12 4.16
C GLY A 266 -19.56 -3.45 2.84
N ILE A 267 -18.36 -3.71 2.29
CA ILE A 267 -17.81 -3.03 1.11
C ILE A 267 -17.32 -4.03 0.06
N PRO A 268 -18.22 -4.80 -0.59
CA PRO A 268 -17.83 -5.96 -1.42
C PRO A 268 -17.20 -5.60 -2.78
N PHE A 269 -17.17 -4.32 -3.14
CA PHE A 269 -16.67 -3.85 -4.44
C PHE A 269 -15.19 -3.41 -4.42
N TRP A 270 -14.60 -3.25 -3.23
CA TRP A 270 -13.19 -2.94 -3.03
C TRP A 270 -12.29 -4.18 -3.17
N PRO A 271 -10.97 -4.01 -3.31
CA PRO A 271 -10.05 -5.14 -3.39
C PRO A 271 -10.05 -5.91 -2.06
N HIS A 272 -10.03 -7.24 -2.14
CA HIS A 272 -10.03 -8.09 -0.95
C HIS A 272 -8.78 -8.97 -0.90
N GLY A 273 -8.10 -8.97 0.24
CA GLY A 273 -7.13 -10.00 0.61
C GLY A 273 -7.67 -10.84 1.76
N PHE A 274 -7.88 -12.13 1.53
CA PHE A 274 -8.21 -13.08 2.60
C PHE A 274 -6.93 -13.75 3.07
N VAL A 275 -6.68 -13.66 4.37
CA VAL A 275 -5.40 -14.02 4.94
C VAL A 275 -5.61 -14.84 6.20
N THR A 276 -4.93 -15.97 6.32
CA THR A 276 -4.76 -16.67 7.59
C THR A 276 -3.46 -16.20 8.24
N ALA A 277 -3.53 -15.63 9.44
CA ALA A 277 -2.37 -15.25 10.23
C ALA A 277 -1.85 -16.45 11.02
N HIS A 278 -0.54 -16.70 10.95
CA HIS A 278 0.11 -17.83 11.60
C HIS A 278 0.70 -17.45 12.95
N CYS A 279 -0.15 -16.95 13.85
CA CYS A 279 0.25 -16.47 15.17
C CYS A 279 -0.93 -16.49 16.15
N ASP A 280 -0.69 -16.07 17.39
CA ASP A 280 -1.77 -15.69 18.31
C ASP A 280 -2.42 -14.41 17.81
N ILE A 281 -3.69 -14.52 17.37
CA ILE A 281 -4.45 -13.40 16.83
C ILE A 281 -4.69 -12.32 17.89
N ASP A 282 -4.81 -12.68 19.17
CA ASP A 282 -5.00 -11.71 20.24
C ASP A 282 -3.74 -10.87 20.45
N ALA A 283 -2.55 -11.48 20.32
CA ALA A 283 -1.29 -10.75 20.37
C ALA A 283 -1.13 -9.76 19.21
N VAL A 284 -1.57 -10.13 18.00
CA VAL A 284 -1.60 -9.20 16.85
C VAL A 284 -2.50 -8.01 17.17
N LEU A 285 -3.73 -8.24 17.61
CA LEU A 285 -4.70 -7.18 17.88
C LEU A 285 -4.27 -6.25 19.02
N GLN A 286 -3.58 -6.77 20.02
CA GLN A 286 -3.01 -5.95 21.10
C GLN A 286 -1.85 -5.08 20.63
N ALA A 287 -1.07 -5.55 19.64
CA ALA A 287 0.10 -4.84 19.12
C ALA A 287 -0.22 -3.89 17.95
N TRP A 288 -1.33 -4.10 17.23
CA TRP A 288 -1.64 -3.34 16.02
C TRP A 288 -2.09 -1.91 16.36
N ASN A 289 -1.33 -0.91 15.91
CA ASN A 289 -1.48 0.49 16.31
C ASN A 289 -1.91 1.43 15.17
N GLY A 290 -2.53 0.90 14.12
CA GLY A 290 -3.10 1.67 13.01
C GLY A 290 -4.12 0.86 12.23
N GLU A 291 -4.81 1.49 11.27
CA GLU A 291 -5.83 0.79 10.48
C GLU A 291 -5.23 -0.12 9.40
N TYR A 292 -4.10 0.30 8.80
CA TYR A 292 -3.55 -0.39 7.64
C TYR A 292 -2.78 -1.65 8.00
N ALA A 293 -2.99 -2.69 7.19
CA ALA A 293 -2.14 -3.85 7.08
C ALA A 293 -1.43 -3.87 5.73
N CYS A 294 -0.12 -4.10 5.76
CA CYS A 294 0.69 -4.27 4.57
C CYS A 294 0.95 -5.77 4.34
N LEU A 295 0.37 -6.31 3.28
CA LEU A 295 0.47 -7.69 2.84
C LEU A 295 1.60 -7.84 1.80
N GLY A 296 2.70 -8.46 2.22
CA GLY A 296 3.82 -8.79 1.34
C GLY A 296 3.82 -10.27 0.96
N TYR A 297 4.09 -10.58 -0.31
CA TYR A 297 4.21 -11.96 -0.79
C TYR A 297 5.67 -12.44 -0.71
N GLY A 298 5.90 -13.59 -0.09
CA GLY A 298 7.21 -14.19 0.12
C GLY A 298 7.44 -14.54 1.59
N SER A 299 7.65 -15.82 1.89
CA SER A 299 7.89 -16.29 3.25
C SER A 299 9.21 -15.79 3.86
N HIS A 300 10.19 -15.44 3.02
CA HIS A 300 11.48 -14.89 3.45
C HIS A 300 11.36 -13.49 4.06
N LEU A 301 10.29 -12.75 3.73
CA LEU A 301 10.08 -11.38 4.21
C LEU A 301 10.05 -11.29 5.74
N TYR A 302 9.57 -12.32 6.42
CA TYR A 302 9.51 -12.33 7.88
C TYR A 302 10.92 -12.16 8.48
N ASP A 303 11.86 -12.99 8.04
CA ASP A 303 13.22 -12.99 8.56
C ASP A 303 13.99 -11.75 8.09
N ASP A 304 13.73 -11.27 6.87
CA ASP A 304 14.31 -10.04 6.33
C ASP A 304 13.85 -8.80 7.12
N LEU A 305 12.57 -8.70 7.47
CA LEU A 305 12.02 -7.57 8.25
C LEU A 305 12.48 -7.60 9.71
N VAL A 306 12.55 -8.79 10.32
CA VAL A 306 13.12 -8.94 11.68
C VAL A 306 14.59 -8.49 11.68
N ALA A 307 15.39 -8.92 10.70
CA ALA A 307 16.77 -8.50 10.57
C ALA A 307 16.91 -6.99 10.30
N PHE A 308 15.98 -6.40 9.53
CA PHE A 308 15.94 -4.95 9.31
C PHE A 308 15.69 -4.21 10.63
N CYS A 309 14.71 -4.65 11.42
CA CYS A 309 14.41 -4.06 12.72
C CYS A 309 15.61 -4.13 13.68
N GLU A 310 16.29 -5.28 13.73
CA GLU A 310 17.53 -5.45 14.51
C GLU A 310 18.60 -4.43 14.10
N GLN A 311 18.80 -4.22 12.79
CA GLN A 311 19.83 -3.32 12.27
C GLN A 311 19.50 -1.82 12.41
N THR A 312 18.22 -1.46 12.49
CA THR A 312 17.76 -0.07 12.66
C THR A 312 17.42 0.29 14.11
N GLY A 313 17.42 -0.68 15.03
CA GLY A 313 17.03 -0.49 16.42
C GLY A 313 15.52 -0.36 16.63
N ILE A 314 14.72 -0.78 15.66
CA ILE A 314 13.25 -0.82 15.75
C ILE A 314 12.85 -2.05 16.57
N ARG A 315 11.88 -1.89 17.47
CA ARG A 315 11.35 -3.03 18.23
C ARG A 315 10.53 -3.95 17.31
N ALA A 316 11.08 -5.11 16.97
CA ALA A 316 10.31 -6.14 16.29
C ALA A 316 9.33 -6.82 17.26
N ILE A 317 8.04 -6.79 16.91
CA ILE A 317 6.99 -7.62 17.52
C ILE A 317 6.76 -8.76 16.53
N ALA A 318 7.68 -9.72 16.57
CA ALA A 318 7.69 -10.88 15.69
C ALA A 318 6.77 -11.96 16.27
N LEU A 319 5.63 -12.17 15.62
CA LEU A 319 4.56 -13.08 16.03
C LEU A 319 4.53 -14.34 15.18
#